data_AF-A0A084VSB3-F1
#
_entry.id   AF-A0A084VSB3-F1
#
_cell.length_a   1.000
_cell.length_b   1.000
_cell.length_c   1.000
_cell.angle_alpha   90.00
_cell.angle_beta   90.00
_cell.angle_gamma   90.00
#
_symmetry.space_group_name_H-M   'P 1'
#
loop_
_entity.id
_entity.type
_entity.pdbx_description
1 polymer ?
#
loop_
_entity_poly.entity_id
_entity_poly.type
_entity_poly.pdbx_seq_one_letter_code
_entity_poly.pdbx_strand_id
1 'polypeptide(L)'
;MSVAWWIVVTVGVTFGTFGGDVAAVQGAAKSGPLYHYEYSRIQEEDQRWKCWNEGYRPPKATSNKVHELGNGTATELQRILRFNQSSTVLFMFSSNSDNQNLHNECTIEANKLVRLTLDNAGLEKLEISFPGTENDCRLADLSVPRNRLTVVPLGLERLTALRKLDLSYNLLESFNLNQLAKATGIKQLLLSHNRLESFLTAELIALDSLHKLDISNNRLRTLDATLWNLPRLETFHVDHNRHLATIAGWSRVRFPLVKGFDPTGTNNWNQTWLKSVQ
;
A
#
# COMPACT_ATOMS: atom_id res chain seq x y z
N MET A 1 -30.41 -55.44 11.59
CA MET A 1 -31.79 -55.03 11.27
C MET A 1 -31.76 -54.23 9.97
N SER A 2 -32.63 -54.62 9.06
CA SER A 2 -33.18 -53.93 7.88
C SER A 2 -32.27 -53.21 6.87
N VAL A 3 -32.45 -53.67 5.64
CA VAL A 3 -32.07 -53.12 4.33
C VAL A 3 -33.09 -52.05 3.92
N ALA A 4 -32.69 -51.11 3.03
CA ALA A 4 -33.46 -50.45 1.94
C ALA A 4 -33.30 -48.93 1.90
N TRP A 5 -33.42 -48.21 0.77
CA TRP A 5 -33.10 -48.38 -0.66
C TRP A 5 -33.08 -46.93 -1.22
N TRP A 6 -32.44 -46.77 -2.38
CA TRP A 6 -32.14 -45.59 -3.19
C TRP A 6 -33.29 -44.61 -3.52
N ILE A 7 -32.94 -43.33 -3.79
CA ILE A 7 -33.49 -42.55 -4.91
C ILE A 7 -32.38 -41.69 -5.54
N VAL A 8 -32.07 -41.97 -6.81
CA VAL A 8 -31.35 -41.09 -7.75
C VAL A 8 -32.42 -40.44 -8.63
N VAL A 9 -32.39 -39.11 -8.77
CA VAL A 9 -33.19 -38.41 -9.79
C VAL A 9 -32.24 -37.78 -10.80
N THR A 10 -32.21 -38.38 -11.98
CA THR A 10 -31.65 -37.84 -13.21
C THR A 10 -32.76 -37.07 -13.91
N VAL A 11 -32.55 -35.81 -14.27
CA VAL A 11 -33.43 -35.11 -15.24
C VAL A 11 -32.58 -34.80 -16.47
N GLY A 12 -32.84 -35.53 -17.55
CA GLY A 12 -32.42 -35.16 -18.89
C GLY A 12 -33.51 -34.31 -19.55
N VAL A 13 -33.10 -33.27 -20.29
CA VAL A 13 -33.92 -32.65 -21.33
C VAL A 13 -33.07 -32.46 -22.57
N THR A 14 -33.64 -32.88 -23.68
CA THR A 14 -33.10 -33.02 -25.03
C THR A 14 -32.97 -31.70 -25.80
N PHE A 15 -32.07 -31.72 -26.79
CA PHE A 15 -31.79 -30.64 -27.74
C PHE A 15 -32.98 -30.30 -28.64
N GLY A 16 -33.21 -29.00 -28.85
CA GLY A 16 -34.00 -28.44 -29.95
C GLY A 16 -33.19 -27.37 -30.67
N THR A 17 -32.91 -27.58 -31.96
CA THR A 17 -32.26 -26.62 -32.85
C THR A 17 -33.25 -25.58 -33.33
N PHE A 18 -32.94 -24.29 -33.17
CA PHE A 18 -33.47 -23.22 -34.01
C PHE A 18 -32.36 -22.21 -34.29
N GLY A 19 -32.04 -22.04 -35.57
CA GLY A 19 -31.17 -21.00 -36.07
C GLY A 19 -31.89 -19.64 -36.07
N GLY A 20 -31.12 -18.59 -35.80
CA GLY A 20 -31.55 -17.20 -35.88
C GLY A 20 -30.37 -16.30 -35.52
N ASP A 21 -29.96 -15.49 -36.48
CA ASP A 21 -28.76 -14.66 -36.49
C ASP A 21 -28.55 -13.82 -35.23
N VAL A 22 -27.38 -13.98 -34.59
CA VAL A 22 -26.92 -13.07 -33.52
C VAL A 22 -26.00 -12.04 -34.14
N ALA A 23 -26.58 -10.89 -34.51
CA ALA A 23 -25.82 -9.68 -34.78
C ALA A 23 -25.08 -9.25 -33.50
N ALA A 24 -23.77 -9.11 -33.61
CA ALA A 24 -22.90 -8.68 -32.54
C ALA A 24 -23.26 -7.26 -32.05
N VAL A 25 -23.62 -7.13 -30.78
CA VAL A 25 -23.59 -5.85 -30.05
C VAL A 25 -22.42 -5.94 -29.07
N GLN A 26 -21.29 -5.36 -29.48
CA GLN A 26 -20.14 -5.12 -28.61
C GLN A 26 -20.53 -4.08 -27.54
N GLY A 27 -20.96 -4.55 -26.37
CA GLY A 27 -20.99 -3.75 -25.16
C GLY A 27 -19.61 -3.73 -24.53
N ALA A 28 -18.85 -2.66 -24.75
CA ALA A 28 -17.57 -2.42 -24.10
C ALA A 28 -17.77 -2.28 -22.58
N ALA A 29 -17.50 -3.35 -21.83
CA ALA A 29 -17.28 -3.26 -20.40
C ALA A 29 -16.00 -2.44 -20.18
N LYS A 30 -16.15 -1.16 -19.79
CA LYS A 30 -15.03 -0.34 -19.32
C LYS A 30 -14.49 -0.97 -18.03
N SER A 31 -13.46 -1.80 -18.16
CA SER A 31 -12.59 -2.17 -17.04
C SER A 31 -12.00 -0.88 -16.46
N GLY A 32 -12.24 -0.62 -15.17
CA GLY A 32 -11.49 0.37 -14.42
C GLY A 32 -9.98 0.10 -14.49
N PRO A 33 -9.12 1.07 -14.14
CA PRO A 33 -7.69 0.90 -14.29
C PRO A 33 -7.21 -0.29 -13.44
N LEU A 34 -6.82 -1.38 -14.10
CA LEU A 34 -5.95 -2.38 -13.50
C LEU A 34 -4.65 -1.65 -13.16
N TYR A 35 -4.29 -1.61 -11.88
CA TYR A 35 -3.00 -1.12 -11.42
C TYR A 35 -1.88 -1.95 -12.09
N HIS A 36 -1.33 -1.45 -13.20
CA HIS A 36 -0.17 -2.06 -13.86
C HIS A 36 1.08 -1.62 -13.10
N TYR A 37 1.57 -2.48 -12.21
CA TYR A 37 2.84 -2.27 -11.52
C TYR A 37 4.00 -2.67 -12.44
N GLU A 38 4.83 -1.72 -12.87
CA GLU A 38 6.10 -2.03 -13.52
C GLU A 38 7.10 -2.58 -12.48
N TYR A 39 7.25 -3.90 -12.43
CA TYR A 39 8.05 -4.64 -11.46
C TYR A 39 9.58 -4.45 -11.59
N SER A 40 10.06 -3.83 -12.67
CA SER A 40 11.45 -3.95 -13.16
C SER A 40 12.37 -2.74 -12.93
N ARG A 41 11.91 -1.65 -12.29
CA ARG A 41 12.75 -0.45 -12.14
C ARG A 41 12.69 0.19 -10.74
N ILE A 42 13.38 -0.43 -9.78
CA ILE A 42 14.26 0.40 -8.96
C ILE A 42 15.46 0.65 -9.87
N GLN A 43 15.57 1.85 -10.45
CA GLN A 43 16.70 2.19 -11.31
C GLN A 43 18.01 2.00 -10.53
N GLU A 44 18.98 1.34 -11.16
CA GLU A 44 20.30 0.96 -10.62
C GLU A 44 21.20 2.16 -10.26
N GLU A 45 20.69 3.39 -10.28
CA GLU A 45 21.47 4.64 -10.31
C GLU A 45 21.78 5.25 -8.93
N ASP A 46 21.14 4.80 -7.85
CA ASP A 46 21.27 5.42 -6.51
C ASP A 46 22.28 4.69 -5.58
N GLN A 47 23.44 4.28 -6.11
CA GLN A 47 24.48 3.47 -5.42
C GLN A 47 25.25 4.19 -4.30
N ARG A 48 24.87 5.40 -3.88
CA ARG A 48 25.67 6.23 -2.96
C ARG A 48 25.39 6.05 -1.47
N TRP A 49 24.53 5.11 -1.09
CA TRP A 49 24.09 5.01 0.30
C TRP A 49 24.89 3.98 1.11
N LYS A 50 25.37 4.35 2.31
CA LYS A 50 26.35 3.58 3.10
C LYS A 50 25.97 2.11 3.37
N CYS A 51 24.68 1.77 3.42
CA CYS A 51 24.24 0.37 3.61
C CYS A 51 24.35 -0.50 2.34
N TRP A 52 24.60 0.09 1.17
CA TRP A 52 24.94 -0.63 -0.05
C TRP A 52 26.41 -1.06 -0.11
N ASN A 53 27.30 -0.49 0.71
CA ASN A 53 28.70 -0.94 0.78
C ASN A 53 28.85 -2.35 1.38
N GLU A 54 27.77 -2.93 1.94
CA GLU A 54 27.69 -4.34 2.35
C GLU A 54 26.91 -5.22 1.36
N GLY A 55 26.78 -4.80 0.09
CA GLY A 55 26.73 -5.73 -1.05
C GLY A 55 25.65 -6.81 -1.08
N TYR A 56 24.50 -6.67 -0.40
CA TYR A 56 23.45 -7.68 -0.52
C TYR A 56 22.57 -7.47 -1.76
N ARG A 57 23.16 -7.74 -2.94
CA ARG A 57 22.42 -8.18 -4.12
C ARG A 57 22.50 -9.70 -4.10
N PRO A 58 21.49 -10.42 -3.56
CA PRO A 58 21.53 -11.87 -3.59
C PRO A 58 21.68 -12.30 -5.06
N PRO A 59 22.70 -13.11 -5.40
CA PRO A 59 22.85 -13.66 -6.74
C PRO A 59 21.51 -14.21 -7.24
N LYS A 60 21.24 -14.15 -8.56
CA LYS A 60 20.01 -14.74 -9.12
C LYS A 60 19.75 -16.18 -8.64
N ALA A 61 20.82 -16.93 -8.35
CA ALA A 61 20.77 -18.29 -7.83
C ALA A 61 20.36 -18.42 -6.35
N THR A 62 20.44 -17.35 -5.55
CA THR A 62 20.15 -17.36 -4.10
C THR A 62 19.05 -16.37 -3.69
N SER A 63 18.51 -15.59 -4.63
CA SER A 63 17.34 -14.74 -4.38
C SER A 63 16.07 -15.58 -4.36
N ASN A 64 15.65 -16.05 -3.18
CA ASN A 64 14.34 -16.67 -3.06
C ASN A 64 13.27 -15.60 -3.25
N LYS A 65 12.52 -15.72 -4.34
CA LYS A 65 11.41 -14.85 -4.71
C LYS A 65 10.13 -15.66 -4.61
N VAL A 66 9.26 -15.29 -3.70
CA VAL A 66 8.01 -15.98 -3.44
C VAL A 66 6.87 -15.12 -3.96
N HIS A 67 6.04 -15.71 -4.82
CA HIS A 67 4.79 -15.11 -5.26
C HIS A 67 3.67 -16.13 -5.03
N GLU A 68 2.73 -15.77 -4.16
CA GLU A 68 1.64 -16.61 -3.71
C GLU A 68 0.31 -15.91 -4.00
N LEU A 69 -0.67 -16.67 -4.49
CA LEU A 69 -2.03 -16.22 -4.68
C LEU A 69 -2.92 -16.96 -3.68
N GLY A 70 -3.69 -16.22 -2.89
CA GLY A 70 -4.57 -16.79 -1.88
C GLY A 70 -6.00 -16.95 -2.36
N ASN A 71 -6.63 -18.04 -1.92
CA ASN A 71 -8.08 -18.24 -2.00
C ASN A 71 -8.82 -17.71 -0.77
N GLY A 72 -8.11 -17.19 0.22
CA GLY A 72 -8.70 -16.48 1.36
C GLY A 72 -9.12 -17.37 2.52
N THR A 73 -8.64 -18.62 2.57
CA THR A 73 -8.87 -19.48 3.73
C THR A 73 -7.89 -19.16 4.87
N ALA A 74 -8.36 -19.24 6.12
CA ALA A 74 -7.54 -18.95 7.29
C ALA A 74 -6.29 -19.84 7.37
N THR A 75 -6.42 -21.13 7.07
CA THR A 75 -5.31 -22.09 7.09
C THR A 75 -4.24 -21.76 6.04
N GLU A 76 -4.65 -21.34 4.85
CA GLU A 76 -3.73 -20.93 3.81
C GLU A 76 -2.95 -19.67 4.22
N LEU A 77 -3.65 -18.66 4.73
CA LEU A 77 -3.00 -17.43 5.19
C LEU A 77 -2.04 -17.67 6.34
N GLN A 78 -2.37 -18.54 7.29
CA GLN A 78 -1.45 -18.92 8.36
C GLN A 78 -0.17 -19.57 7.81
N ARG A 79 -0.26 -20.40 6.75
CA ARG A 79 0.91 -20.97 6.08
C ARG A 79 1.73 -19.87 5.40
N ILE A 80 1.06 -19.00 4.63
CA ILE A 80 1.69 -17.97 3.80
C ILE A 80 2.41 -16.93 4.66
N LEU A 81 1.79 -16.47 5.75
CA LEU A 81 2.37 -15.48 6.66
C LEU A 81 3.57 -16.03 7.47
N ARG A 82 3.73 -17.36 7.53
CA ARG A 82 4.89 -18.05 8.16
C ARG A 82 6.01 -18.36 7.16
N PHE A 83 6.11 -17.60 6.07
CA PHE A 83 7.20 -17.76 5.12
C PHE A 83 8.57 -17.53 5.76
N ASN A 84 9.60 -18.14 5.18
CA ASN A 84 10.95 -18.04 5.73
C ASN A 84 11.59 -16.68 5.40
N GLN A 85 11.55 -15.76 6.35
CA GLN A 85 12.10 -14.40 6.22
C GLN A 85 13.64 -14.35 6.12
N SER A 86 14.33 -15.41 6.59
CA SER A 86 15.81 -15.46 6.63
C SER A 86 16.46 -15.74 5.26
N SER A 87 15.69 -16.26 4.31
CA SER A 87 16.16 -16.58 2.95
C SER A 87 15.39 -15.85 1.86
N THR A 88 14.20 -15.32 2.17
CA THR A 88 13.35 -14.64 1.21
C THR A 88 13.78 -13.18 1.03
N VAL A 89 13.90 -12.78 -0.24
CA VAL A 89 14.33 -11.43 -0.64
C VAL A 89 13.15 -10.63 -1.16
N LEU A 90 12.26 -11.29 -1.88
CA LEU A 90 11.03 -10.72 -2.38
C LEU A 90 9.90 -11.67 -2.01
N PHE A 91 8.93 -11.16 -1.27
CA PHE A 91 7.72 -11.87 -0.94
C PHE A 91 6.53 -11.07 -1.44
N MET A 92 5.68 -11.70 -2.23
CA MET A 92 4.43 -11.11 -2.68
C MET A 92 3.31 -12.09 -2.46
N PHE A 93 2.30 -11.62 -1.75
CA PHE A 93 1.04 -12.29 -1.59
C PHE A 93 -0.09 -11.38 -2.05
N SER A 94 -1.04 -11.93 -2.81
CA SER A 94 -2.29 -11.24 -3.13
C SER A 94 -3.48 -12.20 -3.07
N SER A 95 -4.60 -11.70 -2.56
CA SER A 95 -5.87 -12.43 -2.50
C SER A 95 -6.99 -11.61 -3.14
N ASN A 96 -7.83 -12.27 -3.91
CA ASN A 96 -9.06 -11.68 -4.46
C ASN A 96 -10.31 -11.99 -3.64
N SER A 97 -10.18 -12.78 -2.58
CA SER A 97 -11.28 -13.13 -1.68
C SER A 97 -11.58 -11.99 -0.71
N ASP A 98 -12.84 -11.86 -0.27
CA ASP A 98 -13.26 -10.76 0.61
C ASP A 98 -12.47 -10.68 1.92
N ASN A 99 -11.94 -11.82 2.40
CA ASN A 99 -11.12 -11.95 3.61
C ASN A 99 -11.66 -11.18 4.82
N GLN A 100 -12.98 -10.94 4.84
CA GLN A 100 -13.60 -10.03 5.78
C GLN A 100 -13.79 -10.61 7.18
N ASN A 101 -13.49 -11.90 7.35
CA ASN A 101 -13.57 -12.59 8.63
C ASN A 101 -12.19 -12.98 9.14
N LEU A 102 -11.13 -12.49 8.49
CA LEU A 102 -9.77 -12.81 8.83
C LEU A 102 -9.20 -11.68 9.68
N HIS A 103 -8.52 -12.10 10.76
CA HIS A 103 -7.97 -11.28 11.82
C HIS A 103 -6.52 -11.70 12.04
N ASN A 104 -5.69 -11.51 11.01
CA ASN A 104 -4.32 -11.99 11.00
C ASN A 104 -3.37 -10.95 11.60
N GLU A 105 -2.28 -11.44 12.17
CA GLU A 105 -1.14 -10.64 12.59
C GLU A 105 0.12 -11.15 11.88
N CYS A 106 1.05 -10.23 11.61
CA CYS A 106 2.32 -10.54 10.97
C CYS A 106 3.43 -9.77 11.68
N THR A 107 4.53 -10.47 11.94
CA THR A 107 5.74 -9.87 12.50
C THR A 107 6.87 -10.04 11.49
N ILE A 108 7.50 -8.93 11.13
CA ILE A 108 8.73 -8.89 10.35
C ILE A 108 9.87 -8.95 11.36
N GLU A 109 10.59 -10.07 11.37
CA GLU A 109 11.75 -10.30 12.21
C GLU A 109 13.04 -9.97 11.44
N ALA A 110 14.20 -10.39 11.95
CA ALA A 110 15.46 -10.29 11.24
C ALA A 110 15.36 -11.00 9.88
N ASN A 111 15.28 -10.20 8.81
CA ASN A 111 14.89 -10.65 7.49
C ASN A 111 15.94 -10.29 6.42
N LYS A 112 15.87 -10.93 5.26
CA LYS A 112 16.64 -10.55 4.06
C LYS A 112 15.77 -9.87 2.99
N LEU A 113 14.58 -9.40 3.39
CA LEU A 113 13.60 -8.84 2.49
C LEU A 113 14.08 -7.49 1.99
N VAL A 114 13.97 -7.33 0.68
CA VAL A 114 14.06 -6.05 -0.01
C VAL A 114 12.67 -5.55 -0.35
N ARG A 115 11.74 -6.47 -0.63
CA ARG A 115 10.34 -6.16 -0.93
C ARG A 115 9.39 -7.14 -0.24
N LEU A 116 8.42 -6.59 0.46
CA LEU A 116 7.30 -7.32 1.03
C LEU A 116 6.00 -6.74 0.49
N THR A 117 5.16 -7.60 -0.08
CA THR A 117 3.79 -7.27 -0.47
C THR A 117 2.84 -8.24 0.17
N LEU A 118 1.90 -7.73 0.97
CA LEU A 118 0.83 -8.47 1.61
C LEU A 118 -0.48 -7.79 1.24
N ASP A 119 -1.05 -8.15 0.10
CA ASP A 119 -2.25 -7.53 -0.43
C ASP A 119 -3.48 -8.37 -0.06
N ASN A 120 -4.41 -7.76 0.67
CA ASN A 120 -5.65 -8.39 1.10
C ASN A 120 -5.44 -9.69 1.90
N ALA A 121 -4.57 -9.65 2.90
CA ALA A 121 -4.28 -10.77 3.80
C ALA A 121 -5.17 -10.79 5.06
N GLY A 122 -6.15 -9.90 5.17
CA GLY A 122 -6.96 -9.75 6.39
C GLY A 122 -6.11 -9.35 7.61
N LEU A 123 -5.06 -8.56 7.38
CA LEU A 123 -4.10 -8.20 8.42
C LEU A 123 -4.63 -7.05 9.30
N GLU A 124 -4.72 -7.27 10.61
CA GLU A 124 -5.10 -6.25 11.58
C GLU A 124 -3.91 -5.59 12.25
N LYS A 125 -2.81 -6.34 12.40
CA LYS A 125 -1.56 -5.84 12.99
C LYS A 125 -0.35 -6.29 12.18
N LEU A 126 0.55 -5.34 11.94
CA LEU A 126 1.89 -5.59 11.41
C LEU A 126 2.91 -5.02 12.39
N GLU A 127 3.91 -5.82 12.76
CA GLU A 127 4.96 -5.41 13.66
C GLU A 127 6.34 -5.66 13.04
N ILE A 128 7.27 -4.74 13.22
CA ILE A 128 8.65 -4.85 12.76
C ILE A 128 9.53 -4.95 14.00
N SER A 129 9.98 -6.17 14.30
CA SER A 129 10.70 -6.50 15.53
C SER A 129 12.02 -7.18 15.21
N PHE A 130 13.11 -6.39 15.20
CA PHE A 130 14.47 -6.94 15.18
C PHE A 130 15.06 -6.98 16.58
N PRO A 131 15.86 -8.00 16.92
CA PRO A 131 16.61 -8.02 18.16
C PRO A 131 17.57 -6.82 18.23
N GLY A 132 17.71 -6.23 19.42
CA GLY A 132 18.60 -5.09 19.65
C GLY A 132 18.09 -3.75 19.09
N THR A 133 18.99 -2.78 19.01
CA THR A 133 18.72 -1.39 18.57
C THR A 133 19.00 -1.16 17.08
N GLU A 134 19.24 -2.23 16.33
CA GLU A 134 19.64 -2.15 14.93
C GLU A 134 18.47 -1.66 14.04
N ASN A 135 18.82 -0.86 13.04
CA ASN A 135 17.90 -0.42 11.99
C ASN A 135 17.94 -1.42 10.82
N ASP A 136 16.82 -1.61 10.14
CA ASP A 136 16.77 -2.37 8.89
C ASP A 136 17.22 -1.47 7.73
N CYS A 137 18.23 -1.95 7.03
CA CYS A 137 18.85 -1.29 5.90
C CYS A 137 18.61 -2.01 4.56
N ARG A 138 17.71 -3.01 4.54
CA ARG A 138 17.43 -3.91 3.42
C ARG A 138 16.04 -3.68 2.85
N LEU A 139 15.02 -3.57 3.69
CA LEU A 139 13.63 -3.48 3.26
C LEU A 139 13.37 -2.12 2.60
N ALA A 140 13.30 -2.13 1.27
CA ALA A 140 13.10 -0.95 0.44
C ALA A 140 11.63 -0.71 0.12
N ASP A 141 10.84 -1.77 -0.05
CA ASP A 141 9.44 -1.67 -0.44
C ASP A 141 8.56 -2.46 0.53
N LEU A 142 7.74 -1.75 1.31
CA LEU A 142 6.72 -2.33 2.17
C LEU A 142 5.34 -1.95 1.63
N SER A 143 4.58 -2.94 1.17
CA SER A 143 3.27 -2.75 0.57
C SER A 143 2.26 -3.67 1.24
N VAL A 144 1.33 -3.10 1.99
CA VAL A 144 0.32 -3.84 2.75
C VAL A 144 -1.10 -3.31 2.43
N PRO A 145 -1.46 -3.15 1.15
CA PRO A 145 -2.73 -2.55 0.78
C PRO A 145 -3.91 -3.50 1.02
N ARG A 146 -5.12 -2.94 1.11
CA ARG A 146 -6.38 -3.70 1.21
C ARG A 146 -6.42 -4.62 2.44
N ASN A 147 -5.87 -4.18 3.56
CA ASN A 147 -5.91 -4.89 4.83
C ASN A 147 -6.81 -4.15 5.83
N ARG A 148 -6.66 -4.46 7.11
CA ARG A 148 -7.51 -3.99 8.22
C ARG A 148 -6.70 -3.31 9.30
N LEU A 149 -5.53 -2.78 8.94
CA LEU A 149 -4.64 -2.12 9.89
C LEU A 149 -5.36 -0.91 10.49
N THR A 150 -5.57 -0.93 11.80
CA THR A 150 -6.11 0.19 12.57
C THR A 150 -4.98 1.09 13.11
N VAL A 151 -3.80 0.52 13.26
CA VAL A 151 -2.58 1.19 13.73
C VAL A 151 -1.47 1.09 12.68
N VAL A 152 -0.65 2.14 12.57
CA VAL A 152 0.53 2.12 11.71
C VAL A 152 1.49 1.02 12.22
N PRO A 153 2.16 0.26 11.33
CA PRO A 153 3.04 -0.82 11.75
C PRO A 153 4.09 -0.37 12.78
N LEU A 154 4.18 -1.10 13.89
CA LEU A 154 5.16 -0.82 14.94
C LEU A 154 6.57 -1.08 14.41
N GLY A 155 7.56 -0.25 14.78
CA GLY A 155 8.95 -0.39 14.34
C GLY A 155 9.23 0.15 12.93
N LEU A 156 8.28 0.87 12.32
CA LEU A 156 8.45 1.50 10.99
C LEU A 156 9.63 2.47 10.96
N GLU A 157 9.93 3.14 12.08
CA GLU A 157 11.05 4.05 12.26
C GLU A 157 12.42 3.38 12.16
N ARG A 158 12.47 2.04 12.19
CA ARG A 158 13.68 1.25 12.03
C ARG A 158 14.00 1.00 10.55
N LEU A 159 13.06 1.20 9.62
CA LEU A 159 13.23 0.93 8.20
C LEU A 159 13.95 2.10 7.50
N THR A 160 15.26 2.22 7.73
CA THR A 160 16.06 3.30 7.14
C THR A 160 16.09 3.25 5.61
N ALA A 161 15.95 2.07 5.02
CA ALA A 161 16.07 1.83 3.58
C ALA A 161 14.80 2.02 2.77
N LEU A 162 13.71 2.34 3.44
CA LEU A 162 12.39 2.38 2.83
C LEU A 162 12.35 3.43 1.71
N ARG A 163 11.92 2.99 0.53
CA ARG A 163 11.72 3.74 -0.71
C ARG A 163 10.24 3.86 -1.03
N LYS A 164 9.46 2.81 -0.77
CA LYS A 164 8.01 2.83 -0.94
C LYS A 164 7.34 2.29 0.33
N LEU A 165 6.39 3.06 0.84
CA LEU A 165 5.42 2.61 1.82
C LEU A 165 4.02 2.72 1.24
N ASP A 166 3.30 1.60 1.18
CA ASP A 166 1.91 1.55 0.76
C ASP A 166 1.05 0.88 1.83
N LEU A 167 0.23 1.69 2.50
CA LEU A 167 -0.78 1.24 3.47
C LEU A 167 -2.18 1.64 2.99
N SER A 168 -2.38 1.79 1.68
CA SER A 168 -3.68 2.20 1.12
C SER A 168 -4.78 1.17 1.38
N TYR A 169 -6.03 1.60 1.43
CA TYR A 169 -7.18 0.72 1.71
C TYR A 169 -7.02 -0.06 3.03
N ASN A 170 -6.76 0.68 4.11
CA ASN A 170 -6.73 0.15 5.48
C ASN A 170 -7.72 0.95 6.36
N LEU A 171 -7.62 0.79 7.68
CA LEU A 171 -8.52 1.41 8.66
C LEU A 171 -7.78 2.41 9.57
N LEU A 172 -6.65 2.96 9.12
CA LEU A 172 -5.80 3.84 9.92
C LEU A 172 -6.55 5.15 10.25
N GLU A 173 -6.53 5.54 11.52
CA GLU A 173 -7.16 6.79 12.00
C GLU A 173 -6.16 7.95 12.15
N SER A 174 -4.88 7.63 12.30
CA SER A 174 -3.82 8.61 12.38
C SER A 174 -2.54 8.11 11.71
N PHE A 175 -1.72 9.06 11.24
CA PHE A 175 -0.37 8.78 10.75
C PHE A 175 0.58 9.85 11.27
N ASN A 176 1.72 9.44 11.83
CA ASN A 176 2.75 10.36 12.30
C ASN A 176 3.97 10.29 11.39
N LEU A 177 4.27 11.37 10.67
CA LEU A 177 5.37 11.45 9.73
C LEU A 177 6.75 11.27 10.38
N ASN A 178 6.88 11.53 11.69
CA ASN A 178 8.11 11.26 12.45
C ASN A 178 8.53 9.78 12.41
N GLN A 179 7.59 8.85 12.18
CA GLN A 179 7.92 7.43 11.98
C GLN A 179 8.77 7.18 10.73
N LEU A 180 8.85 8.14 9.82
CA LEU A 180 9.66 8.05 8.60
C LEU A 180 10.89 8.96 8.64
N ALA A 181 11.19 9.60 9.77
CA ALA A 181 12.30 10.56 9.89
C ALA A 181 13.66 9.96 9.49
N LYS A 182 13.88 8.66 9.75
CA LYS A 182 15.12 7.96 9.38
C LYS A 182 15.10 7.39 7.95
N ALA A 183 13.92 7.28 7.32
CA ALA A 183 13.74 6.77 5.97
C ALA A 183 14.00 7.86 4.92
N THR A 184 15.17 8.50 4.97
CA THR A 184 15.58 9.63 4.10
C THR A 184 15.50 9.30 2.60
N GLY A 185 15.51 8.02 2.27
CA GLY A 185 15.40 7.51 0.92
C GLY A 185 13.98 7.38 0.37
N ILE A 186 12.94 7.62 1.16
CA ILE A 186 11.55 7.36 0.76
C ILE A 186 11.16 8.21 -0.45
N LYS A 187 10.56 7.55 -1.45
CA LYS A 187 10.14 8.11 -2.73
C LYS A 187 8.62 8.21 -2.83
N GLN A 188 7.90 7.22 -2.27
CA GLN A 188 6.45 7.14 -2.33
C GLN A 188 5.85 6.78 -0.96
N LEU A 189 4.89 7.60 -0.52
CA LEU A 189 4.06 7.34 0.66
C LEU A 189 2.59 7.32 0.24
N LEU A 190 1.98 6.13 0.31
CA LEU A 190 0.61 5.90 -0.13
C LEU A 190 -0.25 5.47 1.07
N LEU A 191 -1.21 6.32 1.43
CA LEU A 191 -2.11 6.19 2.57
C LEU A 191 -3.57 6.44 2.15
N SER A 192 -3.86 6.34 0.86
CA SER A 192 -5.19 6.59 0.31
C SER A 192 -6.22 5.61 0.85
N HIS A 193 -7.49 6.00 0.89
CA HIS A 193 -8.59 5.12 1.34
C HIS A 193 -8.37 4.57 2.76
N ASN A 194 -8.04 5.45 3.70
CA ASN A 194 -7.98 5.14 5.12
C ASN A 194 -9.07 5.92 5.87
N ARG A 195 -8.97 6.01 7.19
CA ARG A 195 -9.86 6.80 8.05
C ARG A 195 -9.10 7.93 8.73
N LEU A 196 -8.03 8.43 8.11
CA LEU A 196 -7.13 9.39 8.76
C LEU A 196 -7.89 10.66 9.14
N GLU A 197 -8.03 10.89 10.44
CA GLU A 197 -8.54 12.14 11.01
C GLU A 197 -7.39 13.09 11.34
N SER A 198 -6.19 12.54 11.56
CA SER A 198 -4.97 13.30 11.85
C SER A 198 -3.78 12.80 11.02
N PHE A 199 -3.02 13.75 10.49
CA PHE A 199 -1.72 13.52 9.85
C PHE A 199 -0.72 14.43 10.55
N LEU A 200 0.09 13.85 11.42
CA LEU A 200 0.85 14.56 12.45
C LEU A 200 2.32 14.66 12.10
N THR A 201 2.95 15.71 12.60
CA THR A 201 4.40 15.91 12.53
C THR A 201 4.79 16.77 13.74
N ALA A 202 5.69 16.28 14.59
CA ALA A 202 6.12 16.97 15.81
C ALA A 202 7.42 17.77 15.63
N GLU A 203 8.20 17.46 14.60
CA GLU A 203 9.52 18.04 14.35
C GLU A 203 9.69 18.31 12.85
N LEU A 204 10.68 19.10 12.46
CA LEU A 204 10.98 19.31 11.04
C LEU A 204 11.38 17.97 10.38
N ILE A 205 10.58 17.52 9.40
CA ILE A 205 10.86 16.29 8.66
C ILE A 205 11.37 16.62 7.27
N ALA A 206 12.56 16.10 6.93
CA ALA A 206 13.18 16.23 5.62
C ALA A 206 13.15 14.88 4.88
N LEU A 207 12.35 14.80 3.81
CA LEU A 207 12.32 13.63 2.92
C LEU A 207 12.68 14.09 1.51
N ASP A 208 13.98 14.27 1.28
CA ASP A 208 14.54 14.85 0.05
C ASP A 208 14.25 14.05 -1.22
N SER A 209 13.86 12.78 -1.06
CA SER A 209 13.56 11.87 -2.17
C SER A 209 12.07 11.69 -2.43
N LEU A 210 11.19 12.20 -1.56
CA LEU A 210 9.76 11.95 -1.65
C LEU A 210 9.17 12.73 -2.83
N HIS A 211 8.70 11.99 -3.84
CA HIS A 211 8.10 12.57 -5.05
C HIS A 211 6.59 12.33 -5.12
N LYS A 212 6.06 11.38 -4.36
CA LYS A 212 4.62 11.07 -4.31
C LYS A 212 4.12 10.90 -2.88
N LEU A 213 3.14 11.71 -2.51
CA LEU A 213 2.36 11.60 -1.29
C LEU A 213 0.88 11.49 -1.62
N ASP A 214 0.25 10.38 -1.23
CA ASP A 214 -1.18 10.17 -1.43
C ASP A 214 -1.88 9.94 -0.09
N ILE A 215 -2.63 10.94 0.35
CA ILE A 215 -3.50 10.94 1.52
C ILE A 215 -4.96 11.20 1.13
N SER A 216 -5.31 10.94 -0.14
CA SER A 216 -6.67 11.10 -0.65
C SER A 216 -7.65 10.11 0.01
N ASN A 217 -8.96 10.39 -0.09
CA ASN A 217 -10.01 9.50 0.43
C ASN A 217 -9.81 9.17 1.92
N ASN A 218 -9.66 10.21 2.73
CA ASN A 218 -9.49 10.15 4.18
C ASN A 218 -10.51 11.07 4.88
N ARG A 219 -10.34 11.31 6.18
CA ARG A 219 -11.26 12.09 7.03
C ARG A 219 -10.58 13.31 7.64
N LEU A 220 -9.54 13.83 7.01
CA LEU A 220 -8.76 14.93 7.54
C LEU A 220 -9.64 16.18 7.65
N ARG A 221 -9.48 16.92 8.76
CA ARG A 221 -10.14 18.23 8.97
C ARG A 221 -9.18 19.39 8.84
N THR A 222 -7.92 19.16 9.18
CA THR A 222 -6.81 20.10 9.02
C THR A 222 -5.59 19.33 8.56
N LEU A 223 -4.67 20.03 7.91
CA LEU A 223 -3.37 19.50 7.56
C LEU A 223 -2.31 20.57 7.83
N ASP A 224 -1.28 20.22 8.57
CA ASP A 224 -0.19 21.15 8.86
C ASP A 224 1.09 20.68 8.16
N ALA A 225 1.46 21.40 7.10
CA ALA A 225 2.69 21.19 6.35
C ALA A 225 3.81 22.15 6.77
N THR A 226 3.65 22.95 7.84
CA THR A 226 4.67 23.90 8.32
C THR A 226 6.00 23.22 8.63
N LEU A 227 5.98 21.99 9.13
CA LEU A 227 7.18 21.21 9.47
C LEU A 227 7.66 20.26 8.37
N TRP A 228 7.15 20.40 7.13
CA TRP A 228 7.53 19.51 6.03
C TRP A 228 8.62 20.14 5.17
N ASN A 229 9.72 19.41 4.95
CA ASN A 229 10.71 19.75 3.93
C ASN A 229 10.74 18.63 2.87
N LEU A 230 9.95 18.82 1.80
CA LEU A 230 9.74 17.83 0.73
C LEU A 230 10.05 18.48 -0.64
N PRO A 231 11.31 18.87 -0.91
CA PRO A 231 11.66 19.70 -2.05
C PRO A 231 11.40 19.04 -3.41
N ARG A 232 11.31 17.70 -3.44
CA ARG A 232 11.07 16.90 -4.65
C ARG A 232 9.62 16.43 -4.81
N LEU A 233 8.69 16.88 -3.98
CA LEU A 233 7.30 16.45 -4.05
C LEU A 233 6.66 16.90 -5.36
N GLU A 234 6.30 15.96 -6.22
CA GLU A 234 5.70 16.23 -7.54
C GLU A 234 4.21 15.92 -7.54
N THR A 235 3.82 14.81 -6.92
CA THR A 235 2.45 14.31 -6.85
C THR A 235 1.98 14.40 -5.41
N PHE A 236 0.99 15.26 -5.17
CA PHE A 236 0.34 15.39 -3.87
C PHE A 236 -1.16 15.22 -4.02
N HIS A 237 -1.70 14.11 -3.51
CA HIS A 237 -3.12 13.82 -3.52
C HIS A 237 -3.68 13.95 -2.10
N VAL A 238 -4.65 14.84 -1.92
CA VAL A 238 -5.38 15.09 -0.66
C VAL A 238 -6.86 15.31 -0.92
N ASP A 239 -7.32 15.07 -2.15
CA ASP A 239 -8.71 15.09 -2.54
C ASP A 239 -9.55 14.06 -1.76
N HIS A 240 -10.87 14.23 -1.80
CA HIS A 240 -11.81 13.38 -1.05
C HIS A 240 -11.57 13.33 0.47
N ASN A 241 -11.02 14.41 1.04
CA ASN A 241 -11.04 14.71 2.49
C ASN A 241 -12.14 15.74 2.79
N ARG A 242 -13.41 15.37 2.62
CA ARG A 242 -14.57 16.30 2.55
C ARG A 242 -14.71 17.33 3.68
N HIS A 243 -14.04 17.16 4.81
CA HIS A 243 -14.09 18.05 5.97
C HIS A 243 -12.80 18.87 6.18
N LEU A 244 -11.79 18.71 5.32
CA LEU A 244 -10.55 19.46 5.42
C LEU A 244 -10.84 20.93 5.12
N ALA A 245 -10.52 21.82 6.05
CA ALA A 245 -10.80 23.25 5.90
C ALA A 245 -9.52 24.03 5.57
N THR A 246 -8.39 23.59 6.12
CA THR A 246 -7.13 24.34 6.06
C THR A 246 -5.94 23.44 5.82
N ILE A 247 -4.98 23.96 5.05
CA ILE A 247 -3.66 23.36 4.86
C ILE A 247 -2.61 24.40 5.22
N ALA A 248 -2.15 24.37 6.47
CA ALA A 248 -1.17 25.31 6.98
C ALA A 248 0.22 25.03 6.39
N GLY A 249 1.03 26.09 6.21
CA GLY A 249 2.40 25.97 5.72
C GLY A 249 2.54 25.60 4.23
N TRP A 250 1.43 25.48 3.50
CA TRP A 250 1.48 25.24 2.06
C TRP A 250 1.89 26.50 1.29
N SER A 251 2.87 26.39 0.40
CA SER A 251 3.15 27.40 -0.60
C SER A 251 3.87 26.81 -1.82
N ARG A 252 3.74 27.45 -2.98
CA ARG A 252 4.51 27.07 -4.18
C ARG A 252 6.02 27.24 -4.00
N VAL A 253 6.46 28.10 -3.08
CA VAL A 253 7.88 28.26 -2.77
C VAL A 253 8.43 27.04 -2.05
N ARG A 254 7.63 26.45 -1.15
CA ARG A 254 8.03 25.25 -0.38
C ARG A 254 7.84 23.94 -1.14
N PHE A 255 6.84 23.88 -2.01
CA PHE A 255 6.52 22.70 -2.82
C PHE A 255 6.50 23.07 -4.33
N PRO A 256 7.65 23.43 -4.92
CA PRO A 256 7.71 24.02 -6.26
C PRO A 256 7.36 23.05 -7.38
N LEU A 257 7.53 21.74 -7.17
CA LEU A 257 7.28 20.71 -8.18
C LEU A 257 5.84 20.20 -8.20
N VAL A 258 5.02 20.53 -7.18
CA VAL A 258 3.63 20.09 -7.12
C VAL A 258 2.80 20.86 -8.15
N LYS A 259 2.32 20.15 -9.17
CA LYS A 259 1.55 20.74 -10.26
C LYS A 259 0.06 20.73 -9.96
N GLY A 260 -0.64 21.80 -10.35
CA GLY A 260 -2.11 21.89 -10.28
C GLY A 260 -2.71 22.05 -8.88
N PHE A 261 -1.92 21.88 -7.82
CA PHE A 261 -2.40 22.03 -6.45
C PHE A 261 -2.24 23.47 -5.95
N ASP A 262 -3.35 24.09 -5.57
CA ASP A 262 -3.35 25.38 -4.88
C ASP A 262 -4.54 25.45 -3.90
N PRO A 263 -4.30 25.33 -2.58
CA PRO A 263 -5.35 25.39 -1.57
C PRO A 263 -5.91 26.80 -1.35
N THR A 264 -5.26 27.83 -1.91
CA THR A 264 -5.68 29.24 -1.82
C THR A 264 -6.47 29.72 -3.04
N GLY A 265 -6.68 28.84 -4.04
CA GLY A 265 -7.84 28.95 -4.92
C GLY A 265 -7.64 29.48 -6.35
N THR A 266 -6.49 29.32 -6.98
CA THR A 266 -6.30 29.77 -8.39
C THR A 266 -6.18 28.68 -9.45
N ASN A 267 -6.19 27.37 -9.10
CA ASN A 267 -5.98 26.28 -10.07
C ASN A 267 -7.18 25.34 -10.29
N ASN A 268 -7.12 24.66 -11.44
CA ASN A 268 -8.06 23.73 -12.06
C ASN A 268 -8.29 22.40 -11.30
N TRP A 269 -7.92 22.33 -10.02
CA TRP A 269 -8.27 21.20 -9.15
C TRP A 269 -9.68 21.43 -8.60
N ASN A 270 -10.56 20.45 -8.76
CA ASN A 270 -11.94 20.45 -8.25
C ASN A 270 -11.97 20.29 -6.72
N GLN A 271 -11.29 21.18 -6.01
CA GLN A 271 -11.47 21.37 -4.57
C GLN A 271 -12.50 22.49 -4.33
N THR A 272 -13.58 22.45 -5.11
CA THR A 272 -14.80 23.25 -4.87
C THR A 272 -15.29 23.08 -3.43
N TRP A 273 -15.14 21.87 -2.87
CA TRP A 273 -15.44 21.57 -1.48
C TRP A 273 -14.54 22.34 -0.48
N LEU A 274 -13.23 22.48 -0.72
CA LEU A 274 -12.34 23.25 0.17
C LEU A 274 -12.66 24.75 0.11
N LYS A 275 -12.95 25.26 -1.10
CA LYS A 275 -13.42 26.64 -1.31
C LYS A 275 -14.78 26.95 -0.68
N SER A 276 -15.61 25.93 -0.45
CA SER A 276 -16.93 26.11 0.18
C SER A 276 -16.89 26.19 1.71
N VAL A 277 -15.73 25.94 2.33
CA VAL A 277 -15.56 25.85 3.79
C VAL A 277 -14.66 26.97 4.35
N GLN A 278 -13.94 27.71 3.47
CA GLN A 278 -13.19 28.94 3.82
C GLN A 278 -14.12 30.15 3.84
#